data_AF-A0A4Q7YTN5-F1
#
_entry.id   AF-A0A4Q7YTN5-F1
#
_cell.length_a   1.000
_cell.length_b   1.000
_cell.length_c   1.000
_cell.angle_alpha   90.00
_cell.angle_beta   90.00
_cell.angle_gamma   90.00
#
_symmetry.space_group_name_H-M   'P 1'
#
loop_
_entity.id
_entity.type
_entity.pdbx_description
1 polymer ?
#
loop_
_entity_poly.entity_id
_entity_poly.type
_entity_poly.pdbx_seq_one_letter_code
_entity_poly.pdbx_strand_id
1 'polypeptide(L)' 'MKKAKKQVFSAVKAVKSNARDRVGTPPPERVLPDPKQKRTANPKHKETLAALISKTGEEA' A
#
# COMPACT_ATOMS: atom_id res chain seq x y z
N MET A 1 -38.00 -3.45 -18.60
CA MET A 1 -36.74 -4.12 -18.19
C MET A 1 -35.72 -3.98 -19.32
N LYS A 2 -34.53 -3.42 -19.08
CA LYS A 2 -33.48 -3.35 -20.12
C LYS A 2 -32.84 -4.73 -20.30
N LYS A 3 -32.61 -5.14 -21.55
CA LYS A 3 -31.97 -6.43 -21.88
C LYS A 3 -30.56 -6.47 -21.29
N ALA A 4 -30.18 -7.60 -20.67
CA ALA A 4 -28.84 -7.79 -20.12
C ALA A 4 -27.78 -7.79 -21.23
N LYS A 5 -26.62 -7.18 -20.96
CA LYS A 5 -25.50 -7.15 -21.91
C LYS A 5 -24.87 -8.55 -22.00
N LYS A 6 -24.52 -8.97 -23.22
CA LYS A 6 -23.76 -10.20 -23.46
C LYS A 6 -22.41 -10.10 -22.74
N GLN A 7 -22.06 -11.12 -21.96
CA GLN A 7 -20.75 -11.20 -21.32
C GLN A 7 -19.75 -11.73 -22.35
N VAL A 8 -18.80 -10.90 -22.75
CA VAL A 8 -17.72 -11.28 -23.65
C VAL A 8 -16.56 -11.84 -22.83
N PHE A 9 -15.90 -12.87 -23.35
CA PHE A 9 -14.71 -13.43 -22.73
C PHE A 9 -13.60 -12.37 -22.64
N SER A 10 -12.93 -12.32 -21.49
CA SER A 10 -11.74 -11.50 -21.27
C SER A 10 -10.71 -12.33 -20.51
N ALA A 11 -9.50 -12.44 -21.07
CA ALA A 11 -8.40 -13.16 -20.44
C ALA A 11 -8.10 -12.63 -19.03
N VAL A 12 -8.08 -11.30 -18.86
CA VAL A 12 -7.85 -10.66 -17.55
C VAL A 12 -8.91 -11.06 -16.53
N LYS A 13 -10.17 -11.16 -16.96
CA LYS A 13 -11.27 -11.55 -16.08
C LYS A 13 -11.14 -13.03 -15.66
N ALA A 14 -10.79 -13.90 -16.59
CA ALA A 14 -10.57 -15.33 -16.32
C ALA A 14 -9.37 -15.57 -15.38
N VAL A 15 -8.26 -14.86 -15.58
CA VAL A 15 -7.09 -14.94 -14.70
C VAL A 15 -7.44 -14.46 -13.29
N LYS A 16 -8.12 -13.31 -13.18
CA LYS A 16 -8.50 -12.74 -11.88
C LYS A 16 -9.55 -13.57 -11.15
N SER A 17 -10.48 -14.24 -11.84
CA SER A 17 -11.44 -15.14 -11.18
C SER A 17 -10.72 -16.36 -10.64
N ASN A 18 -9.90 -17.01 -11.46
CA ASN A 18 -9.14 -18.19 -11.05
C ASN A 18 -8.21 -17.90 -9.86
N ALA A 19 -7.57 -16.72 -9.83
CA ALA A 19 -6.77 -16.30 -8.69
C ALA A 19 -7.61 -16.17 -7.39
N ARG A 20 -8.83 -15.62 -7.48
CA ARG A 20 -9.73 -15.50 -6.33
C ARG A 20 -10.26 -16.86 -5.86
N ASP A 21 -10.50 -17.79 -6.77
CA ASP A 21 -10.93 -19.15 -6.44
C ASP A 21 -9.85 -19.90 -5.65
N ARG A 22 -8.57 -19.61 -5.91
CA ARG A 22 -7.44 -20.25 -5.23
C ARG A 22 -7.01 -19.55 -3.94
N VAL A 23 -6.88 -18.23 -3.97
CA VAL A 23 -6.24 -17.44 -2.90
C VAL A 23 -7.27 -16.67 -2.06
N GLY A 24 -8.52 -16.63 -2.50
CA GLY A 24 -9.58 -15.83 -1.88
C GLY A 24 -9.72 -14.43 -2.49
N THR A 25 -10.83 -13.77 -2.16
CA THR A 25 -11.07 -12.39 -2.61
C THR A 25 -10.27 -11.43 -1.73
N PRO A 26 -9.53 -10.47 -2.30
CA PRO A 26 -8.82 -9.48 -1.49
C PRO A 26 -9.80 -8.65 -0.66
N PRO A 27 -9.40 -8.18 0.54
CA PRO A 27 -10.24 -7.31 1.36
C PRO A 27 -10.72 -6.09 0.57
N PRO A 28 -12.00 -5.68 0.73
CA PRO A 28 -12.58 -4.54 0.01
C PRO A 28 -11.92 -3.22 0.40
N GLU A 29 -11.44 -3.14 1.65
CA GLU A 29 -10.75 -1.97 2.17
C GLU A 29 -9.29 -2.31 2.44
N ARG A 30 -8.40 -1.45 1.95
CA ARG A 30 -6.99 -1.47 2.33
C ARG A 30 -6.79 -0.34 3.32
N VAL A 31 -6.49 -0.68 4.58
CA VAL A 31 -6.15 0.32 5.60
C VAL A 31 -4.95 1.12 5.08
N LEU A 32 -5.19 2.40 4.77
CA LEU A 32 -4.11 3.32 4.44
C LEU A 32 -3.41 3.67 5.76
N PRO A 33 -2.07 3.57 5.85
CA PRO A 33 -1.39 3.98 7.06
C PRO A 33 -1.62 5.48 7.28
N ASP A 34 -1.79 5.85 8.55
CA ASP A 34 -2.11 7.21 8.94
C ASP A 34 -1.11 8.19 8.34
N PRO A 35 -1.55 9.37 7.88
CA PRO A 35 -0.66 10.36 7.27
C PRO A 35 0.47 10.78 8.21
N LYS A 36 0.25 10.69 9.54
CA LYS A 36 1.28 10.93 10.56
C LYS A 36 2.38 9.86 10.54
N GLN A 37 2.03 8.59 10.43
CA GLN A 37 2.98 7.47 10.35
C GLN A 37 3.84 7.53 9.08
N LYS A 38 3.28 8.01 7.96
CA LYS A 38 4.08 8.21 6.73
C LYS A 38 5.14 9.30 6.89
N ARG A 39 4.83 10.37 7.64
CA ARG A 39 5.74 11.49 7.88
C ARG A 39 6.88 11.16 8.83
N THR A 40 6.63 10.29 9.82
CA THR A 40 7.70 9.83 10.72
C THR A 40 8.69 8.91 10.01
N ALA A 41 8.21 8.06 9.09
CA ALA A 41 9.08 7.19 8.30
C ALA A 41 9.90 7.94 7.24
N ASN A 42 9.40 9.06 6.73
CA ASN A 42 10.07 9.89 5.73
C ASN A 42 10.02 11.36 6.16
N PRO A 43 10.93 11.80 7.05
CA PRO A 43 10.96 13.18 7.50
C PRO A 43 11.28 14.10 6.32
N LYS A 44 10.54 15.22 6.23
CA LYS A 44 10.73 16.23 5.17
C LYS A 44 12.10 16.91 5.26
N HIS A 45 12.65 17.01 6.47
CA HIS A 45 13.89 17.72 6.75
C HIS A 45 15.02 16.73 7.02
N LYS A 46 16.23 17.11 6.61
CA LYS A 46 17.45 16.37 6.93
C LYS A 46 17.67 16.34 8.44
N GLU A 47 18.40 15.33 8.92
CA GLU A 47 18.82 15.23 10.32
C GLU A 47 19.58 16.51 10.73
N THR A 48 19.30 17.03 11.93
CA THR A 48 20.00 18.19 12.47
C THR A 48 21.37 17.78 13.00
N LEU A 49 22.30 18.75 13.14
CA LEU A 49 23.63 18.49 13.69
C LEU A 49 23.56 17.80 15.06
N ALA A 50 22.69 18.27 15.96
CA ALA A 50 22.49 17.67 17.28
C ALA A 50 22.00 16.20 17.21
N ALA A 51 21.10 15.90 16.26
CA ALA A 51 20.63 14.54 16.04
C ALA A 51 21.74 13.63 15.49
N LEU A 52 22.63 14.18 14.66
CA LEU A 52 23.80 13.45 14.16
C LEU A 52 24.78 13.13 15.29
N ILE A 53 25.13 14.12 16.12
CA ILE A 53 26.01 13.94 17.29
C ILE A 53 25.45 12.90 18.26
N SER A 54 24.14 12.98 18.55
CA SER A 54 23.45 12.00 19.42
C SER A 54 23.47 10.57 18.84
N LYS A 55 23.52 10.44 17.51
CA LYS A 55 23.52 9.15 16.80
C LYS A 55 24.94 8.57 16.66
N THR A 56 25.96 9.42 16.54
CA THR A 56 27.37 9.01 16.43
C THR A 56 28.02 8.75 17.78
N GLY A 57 27.40 9.17 18.89
CA GLY A 57 27.89 8.85 20.24
C GLY A 57 29.19 9.56 20.61
N GLU A 58 29.53 10.66 19.94
CA GLU A 58 30.68 11.53 20.27
C GLU A 58 30.36 12.45 21.46
N GLU A 59 29.79 11.88 22.52
CA GLU A 59 29.67 12.49 23.84
C GLU A 59 30.68 11.78 24.76
N ALA A 60 31.99 12.02 24.51
CA ALA A 60 33.09 11.57 25.35
C ALA A 60 34.13 12.70 25.48
#